data_AF-A0A9D1NUM4-F1
#
_entry.id   AF-A0A9D1NUM4-F1
#
_cell.length_a   1.000
_cell.length_b   1.000
_cell.length_c   1.000
_cell.angle_alpha   90.00
_cell.angle_beta   90.00
_cell.angle_gamma   90.00
#
_symmetry.space_group_name_H-M   'P 1'
#
loop_
_entity.id
_entity.type
_entity.pdbx_description
1 polymer ?
#
loop_
_entity_poly.entity_id
_entity_poly.type
_entity_poly.pdbx_seq_one_letter_code
_entity_poly.pdbx_strand_id
1 'polypeptide(L)' 'MDEIREEILSGFCRQQNQGRTVTCELEKTEKGFRISFVDCGYSGCMHKGSCLIADEIGKIISGSR' A
#
# COMPACT_ATOMS: atom_id res chain seq x y z
N MET A 1 20.04 8.73 6.83
CA MET A 1 19.15 8.96 5.67
C MET A 1 18.30 7.70 5.62
N ASP A 2 17.07 7.78 6.09
CA ASP A 2 16.18 6.62 6.13
C ASP A 2 15.98 6.10 4.69
N GLU A 3 16.09 4.79 4.52
CA GLU A 3 15.98 4.16 3.20
C GLU A 3 14.49 4.15 2.82
N ILE A 4 14.12 4.96 1.82
CA ILE A 4 12.78 5.00 1.24
C ILE A 4 12.75 4.06 0.04
N ARG A 5 11.78 3.15 0.03
CA ARG A 5 11.48 2.25 -1.08
C ARG A 5 10.14 2.62 -1.69
N GLU A 6 10.13 2.90 -2.98
CA GLU A 6 8.90 3.13 -3.74
C GLU A 6 8.40 1.81 -4.36
N GLU A 7 7.10 1.58 -4.27
CA GLU A 7 6.42 0.43 -4.86
C GLU A 7 5.23 0.88 -5.69
N ILE A 8 5.03 0.25 -6.85
CA ILE A 8 3.91 0.50 -7.74
C ILE A 8 2.97 -0.70 -7.67
N LEU A 9 1.76 -0.48 -7.18
CA LEU A 9 0.77 -1.51 -6.92
C LEU A 9 -0.46 -1.30 -7.79
N SER A 10 -0.93 -2.36 -8.43
CA SER A 10 -2.12 -2.32 -9.26
C SER A 10 -3.20 -3.24 -8.70
N GLY A 11 -4.44 -2.77 -8.67
CA GLY A 11 -5.57 -3.56 -8.19
C GLY A 11 -6.93 -2.93 -8.49
N PHE A 12 -7.99 -3.73 -8.34
CA PHE A 12 -9.35 -3.24 -8.51
C PHE A 12 -9.79 -2.41 -7.29
N CYS A 13 -10.21 -1.17 -7.54
CA CYS A 13 -10.69 -0.26 -6.52
C CYS A 13 -12.22 -0.25 -6.51
N ARG A 14 -12.83 -0.75 -5.44
CA ARG A 14 -14.29 -0.77 -5.27
C ARG A 14 -14.91 0.62 -5.22
N GLN A 15 -14.24 1.56 -4.54
CA GLN A 15 -14.72 2.95 -4.43
C GLN A 15 -14.92 3.61 -5.81
N GLN A 16 -14.03 3.31 -6.75
CA GLN A 16 -14.04 3.87 -8.10
C GLN A 16 -14.61 2.91 -9.15
N ASN A 17 -14.98 1.69 -8.74
CA ASN A 17 -15.43 0.60 -9.61
C ASN A 17 -14.55 0.37 -10.85
N GLN A 18 -13.22 0.48 -10.70
CA GLN A 18 -12.27 0.35 -11.81
C GLN A 18 -10.89 -0.14 -11.34
N GLY A 19 -10.04 -0.55 -12.29
CA GLY A 19 -8.63 -0.80 -12.04
C GLY A 19 -7.87 0.50 -11.70
N ARG A 20 -6.96 0.42 -10.73
CA ARG A 20 -6.11 1.53 -10.27
C ARG A 20 -4.68 1.04 -10.14
N THR A 21 -3.74 1.89 -10.54
CA THR A 21 -2.31 1.80 -10.17
C THR A 21 -2.04 2.87 -9.11
N VAL A 22 -1.31 2.52 -8.07
CA VAL A 22 -1.03 3.36 -6.90
C VAL A 22 0.44 3.25 -6.57
N THR A 23 1.08 4.39 -6.36
CA THR A 23 2.43 4.45 -5.80
C THR A 23 2.36 4.48 -4.28
N CYS A 24 3.22 3.72 -3.61
CA CYS A 24 3.42 3.83 -2.17
C CYS A 24 4.89 3.94 -1.81
N GLU A 25 5.16 4.75 -0.80
CA GLU A 25 6.48 4.90 -0.20
C GLU A 25 6.53 4.13 1.12
N LEU A 26 7.61 3.38 1.27
CA LEU A 26 7.90 2.57 2.43
C LEU A 26 9.20 3.06 3.05
N GLU A 27 9.14 3.48 4.30
CA GLU A 27 10.33 3.80 5.09
C GLU A 27 10.82 2.55 5.81
N LYS A 28 12.10 2.25 5.65
CA LYS A 28 12.77 1.19 6.40
C LYS A 28 12.93 1.61 7.86
N THR A 29 12.53 0.72 8.76
CA THR A 29 12.64 0.87 10.21
C THR A 29 13.38 -0.33 10.80
N GLU A 30 13.77 -0.26 12.07
CA GLU A 30 14.39 -1.39 12.79
C GLU A 30 13.51 -2.65 12.83
N LYS A 31 12.19 -2.50 12.65
CA LYS A 31 11.19 -3.58 12.74
C LYS A 31 10.67 -4.05 11.38
N GLY A 32 11.23 -3.55 10.27
CA GLY A 32 10.73 -3.80 8.91
C GLY A 32 10.33 -2.51 8.22
N PHE A 33 9.35 -2.56 7.31
CA PHE A 33 8.90 -1.38 6.57
C PHE A 33 7.65 -0.76 7.21
N ARG A 34 7.58 0.57 7.28
CA ARG A 34 6.32 1.30 7.52
C ARG A 34 5.93 2.05 6.26
N ILE A 35 4.64 2.23 6.06
CA ILE A 35 4.12 3.14 5.02
C ILE A 35 4.33 4.58 5.47
N SER A 36 4.99 5.38 4.65
CA SER A 36 5.06 6.85 4.80
C SER A 36 4.03 7.55 3.91
N PHE A 37 3.81 7.04 2.70
CA PHE A 37 2.87 7.62 1.73
C PHE A 37 2.18 6.55 0.87
N VAL A 38 0.94 6.81 0.48
CA VAL A 38 0.17 6.01 -0.50
C VAL A 38 -0.68 6.94 -1.34
N ASP A 39 -0.60 6.82 -2.67
CA ASP A 39 -1.42 7.58 -3.62
C ASP A 39 -2.86 7.00 -3.77
N CYS A 40 -3.48 6.71 -2.63
CA CYS A 40 -4.91 6.45 -2.51
C CYS A 40 -5.37 6.63 -1.06
N GLY A 41 -6.70 6.62 -0.85
CA GLY A 41 -7.30 6.71 0.50
C GLY A 41 -7.12 5.46 1.38
N TYR A 42 -6.05 4.67 1.22
CA TYR A 42 -5.81 3.40 1.90
C TYR A 42 -6.07 3.44 3.42
N SER A 43 -5.63 4.51 4.09
CA SER A 43 -5.74 4.63 5.55
C SER A 43 -7.18 4.76 6.03
N GLY A 44 -8.06 5.42 5.27
CA GLY A 44 -9.43 5.74 5.64
C GLY A 44 -10.52 5.14 4.74
N CYS A 45 -10.18 4.30 3.78
CA CYS A 45 -11.14 3.75 2.83
C CYS A 45 -12.08 2.75 3.50
N MET A 46 -13.40 2.97 3.38
CA MET A 46 -14.42 2.03 3.90
C MET A 46 -14.33 0.63 3.28
N HIS A 47 -13.74 0.51 2.09
CA HIS A 47 -13.55 -0.76 1.39
C HIS A 47 -12.21 -1.44 1.71
N LYS A 48 -11.40 -0.91 2.65
CA LYS A 48 -10.04 -1.41 2.95
C LYS A 48 -9.98 -2.92 3.17
N GLY A 49 -10.94 -3.48 3.91
CA GLY A 49 -10.99 -4.93 4.19
C GLY A 49 -11.20 -5.83 2.96
N SER A 50 -11.55 -5.26 1.81
CA SER A 50 -11.73 -5.99 0.53
C SER A 50 -10.97 -5.36 -0.63
N CYS A 51 -9.99 -4.49 -0.32
CA CYS A 51 -9.20 -3.77 -1.30
C CYS A 51 -7.93 -4.56 -1.65
N LEU A 52 -7.77 -4.93 -2.91
CA LEU A 52 -6.60 -5.71 -3.36
C LEU A 52 -5.28 -4.95 -3.20
N ILE A 53 -5.30 -3.62 -3.34
CA ILE A 53 -4.12 -2.78 -3.12
C ILE A 53 -3.74 -2.78 -1.63
N ALA A 54 -4.74 -2.73 -0.72
CA ALA A 54 -4.49 -2.78 0.71
C ALA A 54 -3.93 -4.14 1.17
N ASP A 55 -4.37 -5.22 0.54
CA ASP A 55 -3.86 -6.58 0.77
C ASP A 55 -2.39 -6.70 0.35
N GLU A 56 -2.03 -6.22 -0.86
CA GLU A 56 -0.65 -6.22 -1.33
C GLU A 56 0.28 -5.38 -0.45
N ILE A 57 -0.18 -4.20 -0.01
CA ILE A 57 0.53 -3.37 0.97
C ILE A 57 0.78 -4.15 2.27
N GLY A 58 -0.23 -4.87 2.77
CA GLY A 58 -0.11 -5.68 3.98
C GLY A 58 0.97 -6.76 3.86
N LYS A 59 1.04 -7.45 2.72
CA LYS A 59 2.06 -8.48 2.43
C LYS A 59 3.48 -7.90 2.41
N ILE A 60 3.64 -6.67 1.90
CA ILE A 60 4.95 -6.02 1.86
C ILE A 60 5.41 -5.66 3.29
N ILE A 61 4.53 -5.09 4.11
CA ILE A 61 4.84 -4.77 5.51
C ILE A 61 5.14 -6.04 6.31
N SER A 62 4.42 -7.14 6.05
CA SER A 62 4.64 -8.41 6.74
C SER A 62 5.84 -9.22 6.21
N GLY A 63 6.55 -8.72 5.18
CA GLY A 63 7.69 -9.42 4.57
C GLY A 63 7.33 -10.72 3.85
N SER A 64 6.08 -10.85 3.39
CA SER A 64 5.55 -12.03 2.70
C SER A 64 5.62 -11.92 1.17
N ARG A 65 6.38 -10.95 0.65
CA ARG A 65 6.51 -10.59 -0.76
C ARG A 65 7.93 -10.18 -1.09
#